data_AF-A0A8R2JT24-F1
#
_entry.id   AF-A0A8R2JT24-F1
#
_cell.length_a   1.000
_cell.length_b   1.000
_cell.length_c   1.000
_cell.angle_alpha   90.00
_cell.angle_beta   90.00
_cell.angle_gamma   90.00
#
_symmetry.space_group_name_H-M   'P 1'
#
loop_
_entity.id
_entity.type
_entity.pdbx_description
1 polymer ?
#
loop_
_entity_poly.entity_id
_entity_poly.type
_entity_poly.pdbx_seq_one_letter_code
_entity_poly.pdbx_strand_id
1 'polypeptide(L)'
;MIEIIAYIIGIVLVMVWCYFKWQNRRFEKLAAIMPGPPAYPIIGIGYTFFGSSEHVMSKIIDLVKEYNLSPIKLWLGPYFAVSISKPEDLQVITF
;
A
#
# COMPACT_ATOMS: atom_id res chain seq x y z
N MET A 1 -0.57 -28.44 -26.67
CA MET A 1 0.36 -28.30 -25.51
C MET A 1 0.40 -26.85 -25.02
N ILE A 2 0.64 -25.87 -25.89
CA ILE A 2 0.66 -24.44 -25.54
C ILE A 2 -0.68 -23.93 -24.99
N GLU A 3 -1.81 -24.29 -25.60
CA GLU A 3 -3.14 -23.92 -25.12
C GLU A 3 -3.39 -24.35 -23.66
N ILE A 4 -3.07 -25.61 -23.33
CA ILE A 4 -3.23 -26.16 -21.98
C ILE A 4 -2.35 -25.39 -20.98
N ILE A 5 -1.12 -25.06 -21.36
CA ILE A 5 -0.21 -24.26 -20.53
C ILE A 5 -0.78 -22.86 -20.30
N ALA A 6 -1.33 -22.22 -21.34
CA ALA A 6 -1.95 -20.90 -21.22
C ALA A 6 -3.17 -20.91 -20.28
N TYR A 7 -4.03 -21.93 -20.38
CA TYR A 7 -5.16 -22.10 -19.45
C TYR A 7 -4.71 -22.30 -18.01
N ILE A 8 -3.68 -23.13 -17.78
CA ILE A 8 -3.14 -23.34 -16.43
C ILE A 8 -2.56 -22.04 -15.86
N ILE A 9 -1.80 -21.27 -16.66
CA ILE A 9 -1.27 -19.97 -16.23
C ILE A 9 -2.41 -19.01 -15.88
N GLY A 10 -3.46 -18.94 -16.70
CA GLY A 10 -4.63 -18.10 -16.43
C GLY A 10 -5.31 -18.47 -15.11
N ILE A 11 -5.51 -19.76 -14.86
CA ILE A 11 -6.11 -20.26 -13.61
C ILE A 11 -5.23 -19.92 -12.39
N VAL A 12 -3.92 -20.10 -12.50
CA VAL A 12 -2.97 -19.76 -11.42
C VAL A 12 -3.00 -18.26 -11.13
N LEU A 13 -3.00 -17.40 -12.16
CA LEU A 13 -3.08 -15.95 -11.98
C LEU A 13 -4.38 -15.53 -11.27
N VAL A 14 -5.52 -16.11 -11.66
CA VAL A 14 -6.80 -15.84 -11.00
C VAL A 14 -6.79 -16.30 -9.54
N MET A 15 -6.26 -17.49 -9.26
CA MET A 15 -6.14 -17.98 -7.88
C MET A 15 -5.26 -17.07 -7.01
N VAL A 16 -4.10 -16.66 -7.52
CA VAL A 16 -3.19 -15.73 -6.83
C VAL A 16 -3.87 -14.39 -6.58
N TRP A 17 -4.59 -13.86 -7.57
CA TRP A 17 -5.34 -12.61 -7.43
C TRP A 17 -6.44 -12.71 -6.36
N CYS A 18 -7.23 -13.79 -6.38
CA CYS A 18 -8.26 -14.05 -5.39
C CYS A 18 -7.68 -14.19 -3.98
N TYR A 19 -6.58 -14.92 -3.83
CA TYR A 19 -5.87 -15.09 -2.56
C TYR A 19 -5.37 -13.74 -2.02
N PHE A 20 -4.72 -12.95 -2.87
CA PHE A 20 -4.23 -11.62 -2.51
C PHE A 20 -5.37 -10.69 -2.07
N LYS A 21 -6.47 -10.65 -2.85
CA LYS A 21 -7.66 -9.88 -2.49
C LYS A 21 -8.27 -10.36 -1.19
N TRP A 22 -8.30 -11.66 -0.93
CA TRP A 22 -8.86 -12.23 0.31
C TRP A 22 -8.03 -11.83 1.54
N GLN A 23 -6.71 -11.98 1.45
CA GLN A 23 -5.78 -11.65 2.54
C GLN A 23 -5.86 -10.16 2.90
N ASN A 24 -6.00 -9.30 1.89
CA ASN A 24 -5.96 -7.85 2.08
C ASN A 24 -7.31 -7.24 2.46
N ARG A 25 -8.42 -7.99 2.49
CA ARG A 25 -9.77 -7.45 2.79
C ARG A 25 -9.84 -6.66 4.09
N ARG A 26 -9.15 -7.12 5.14
CA ARG A 26 -9.16 -6.44 6.46
C ARG A 26 -8.45 -5.09 6.36
N PHE A 27 -7.30 -5.06 5.69
CA PHE A 27 -6.54 -3.84 5.46
C PHE A 27 -7.25 -2.89 4.50
N GLU A 28 -7.93 -3.39 3.46
CA GLU A 28 -8.75 -2.57 2.56
C GLU A 28 -9.88 -1.84 3.30
N LYS A 29 -10.51 -2.49 4.28
CA LYS A 29 -11.53 -1.84 5.14
C LYS A 29 -10.95 -0.72 5.99
N LEU A 30 -9.76 -0.93 6.58
CA LEU A 30 -9.07 0.10 7.36
C LEU A 30 -8.61 1.26 6.46
N ALA A 31 -8.06 0.92 5.29
CA ALA A 31 -7.63 1.87 4.28
C ALA A 31 -8.78 2.72 3.73
N ALA A 32 -10.01 2.20 3.66
CA ALA A 32 -11.17 2.97 3.20
C ALA A 32 -11.51 4.14 4.12
N ILE A 33 -11.17 4.06 5.41
CA ILE A 33 -11.49 5.07 6.43
C ILE A 33 -10.35 6.09 6.57
N MET A 34 -9.11 5.67 6.33
CA MET A 34 -7.94 6.55 6.47
C MET A 34 -7.69 7.44 5.24
N PRO A 35 -7.30 8.71 5.44
CA PRO A 35 -6.80 9.55 4.36
C PRO A 35 -5.44 9.04 3.86
N GLY A 36 -5.15 9.26 2.58
CA GLY A 36 -3.83 8.96 2.03
C GLY A 36 -3.84 8.88 0.51
N PRO A 37 -2.65 8.84 -0.10
CA PRO A 37 -2.47 8.89 -1.54
C PRO A 37 -3.14 7.70 -2.26
N PRO A 38 -3.61 7.89 -3.51
CA PRO A 38 -4.16 6.81 -4.31
C PRO A 38 -3.09 5.76 -4.58
N ALA A 39 -3.46 4.49 -4.41
CA ALA A 39 -2.55 3.36 -4.51
C ALA A 39 -2.99 2.40 -5.61
N TYR A 40 -2.04 1.93 -6.43
CA TYR A 40 -2.33 0.91 -7.43
C TYR A 40 -2.48 -0.48 -6.80
N PRO A 41 -3.37 -1.34 -7.33
CA PRO A 41 -3.71 -2.62 -6.69
C PRO A 41 -2.54 -3.60 -6.51
N ILE A 42 -1.46 -3.48 -7.31
CA ILE A 42 -0.30 -4.40 -7.26
C ILE A 42 0.97 -3.70 -6.75
N ILE A 43 1.20 -2.44 -7.16
CA ILE A 43 2.42 -1.68 -6.82
C ILE A 43 2.19 -0.76 -5.62
N GLY A 44 0.94 -0.42 -5.32
CA GLY A 44 0.60 0.60 -4.35
C GLY A 44 1.09 1.98 -4.78
N ILE A 45 1.68 2.71 -3.84
CA ILE A 45 2.44 3.94 -4.08
C ILE A 45 3.94 3.67 -4.31
N GLY A 46 4.36 2.41 -4.47
CA GLY A 46 5.77 2.07 -4.71
C GLY A 46 6.40 2.85 -5.88
N TYR A 47 5.58 3.26 -6.86
CA TYR A 47 6.02 4.07 -7.98
C TYR A 47 6.52 5.47 -7.58
N THR A 48 6.07 6.05 -6.47
CA THR A 48 6.54 7.36 -5.99
C THR A 48 7.92 7.29 -5.35
N PHE A 49 8.41 6.08 -5.06
CA PHE A 49 9.68 5.85 -4.40
C PHE A 49 10.79 5.38 -5.36
N PHE A 50 10.58 5.48 -6.67
CA PHE A 50 11.66 5.28 -7.65
C PHE A 50 12.53 6.53 -7.76
N GLY A 51 13.86 6.34 -7.77
CA GLY A 51 14.84 7.41 -7.96
C GLY A 51 15.94 7.44 -6.91
N SER A 52 16.59 8.59 -6.76
CA SER A 52 17.60 8.80 -5.71
C SER A 52 16.94 8.90 -4.33
N SER A 53 17.72 8.58 -3.29
CA SER A 53 17.26 8.69 -1.90
C SER A 53 16.79 10.11 -1.54
N GLU A 54 17.38 11.17 -2.12
CA GLU A 54 16.89 12.54 -1.88
C GLU A 54 15.50 12.76 -2.48
N HIS A 55 15.24 12.21 -3.67
CA HIS A 55 13.94 12.35 -4.31
C HIS A 55 12.85 11.64 -3.51
N VAL A 56 13.14 10.42 -3.07
CA VAL A 56 12.27 9.62 -2.19
C VAL A 56 11.96 10.39 -0.91
N MET A 57 12.99 10.91 -0.24
CA MET A 57 12.82 11.64 1.01
C MET A 57 11.99 12.92 0.82
N SER A 58 12.24 13.66 -0.26
CA SER A 58 11.46 14.84 -0.62
C SER A 58 9.97 14.50 -0.79
N LYS A 59 9.65 13.42 -1.51
CA LYS A 59 8.27 12.95 -1.68
C LYS A 59 7.59 12.56 -0.38
N ILE A 60 8.33 11.95 0.56
CA ILE A 60 7.80 11.62 1.89
C ILE A 60 7.46 12.91 2.67
N ILE A 61 8.35 13.91 2.64
CA ILE A 61 8.13 15.19 3.32
C ILE A 61 6.92 15.91 2.72
N ASP A 62 6.78 15.91 1.39
CA ASP A 62 5.64 16.51 0.70
C ASP A 62 4.32 15.84 1.12
N LEU A 63 4.28 14.50 1.18
CA LEU A 63 3.11 13.75 1.66
C LEU A 63 2.77 14.10 3.12
N VAL A 64 3.75 14.15 4.02
CA VAL A 64 3.48 14.48 5.43
C VAL A 64 2.89 15.89 5.58
N LYS A 65 3.38 16.85 4.78
CA LYS A 65 2.84 18.22 4.74
C LYS A 65 1.44 18.28 4.16
N GLU A 66 1.19 17.59 3.03
CA GLU A 66 -0.11 17.56 2.35
C GLU A 66 -1.23 17.06 3.28
N TYR A 67 -0.93 16.06 4.11
CA TYR A 67 -1.90 15.46 5.03
C TYR A 67 -1.85 16.02 6.46
N ASN A 68 -1.22 17.20 6.67
CA ASN A 68 -1.20 17.93 7.94
C ASN A 68 -0.76 17.08 9.15
N LEU A 69 0.27 16.24 8.99
CA LEU A 69 0.78 15.32 10.03
C LEU A 69 -0.27 14.35 10.59
N SER A 70 -1.40 14.16 9.91
CA SER A 70 -2.40 13.17 10.32
C SER A 70 -1.95 11.77 9.94
N PRO A 71 -2.39 10.71 10.65
CA PRO A 71 -2.09 9.34 10.25
C PRO A 71 -2.57 9.07 8.82
N ILE A 72 -1.64 8.65 7.95
CA ILE A 72 -1.95 8.36 6.54
C ILE A 72 -1.74 6.89 6.22
N LYS A 73 -2.61 6.37 5.35
CA LYS A 73 -2.41 5.05 4.75
C LYS A 73 -1.35 5.09 3.65
N LEU A 74 -0.49 4.09 3.63
CA LEU A 74 0.51 3.86 2.60
C LEU A 74 0.42 2.40 2.15
N TRP A 75 0.25 2.19 0.85
CA TRP A 75 0.26 0.85 0.26
C TRP A 75 1.56 0.64 -0.51
N LEU A 76 2.31 -0.40 -0.19
CA LEU A 76 3.52 -0.82 -0.89
C LEU A 76 3.30 -2.23 -1.42
N GLY A 77 2.70 -2.30 -2.60
CA GLY A 77 2.17 -3.53 -3.18
C GLY A 77 1.26 -4.32 -2.20
N PRO A 78 1.63 -5.53 -1.76
CA PRO A 78 0.87 -6.29 -0.75
C PRO A 78 0.84 -5.64 0.63
N TYR A 79 1.83 -4.81 0.96
CA TYR A 79 2.05 -4.34 2.31
C TYR A 79 1.24 -3.08 2.58
N PHE A 80 0.44 -3.12 3.64
CA PHE A 80 -0.27 -1.96 4.17
C PHE A 80 0.52 -1.39 5.34
N ALA A 81 0.89 -0.13 5.24
CA ALA A 81 1.56 0.63 6.28
C ALA A 81 0.73 1.86 6.66
N VAL A 82 0.84 2.29 7.91
CA VAL A 82 0.27 3.55 8.39
C VAL A 82 1.42 4.41 8.86
N SER A 83 1.56 5.58 8.27
CA SER A 83 2.55 6.58 8.73
C SER A 83 1.90 7.44 9.79
N ILE A 84 2.54 7.53 10.95
CA ILE A 84 2.10 8.33 12.08
C ILE A 84 3.18 9.38 12.34
N SER A 85 2.79 10.65 12.25
CA SER A 85 3.72 11.78 12.40
C SER A 85 3.55 12.52 13.72
N LYS A 86 2.43 12.31 14.43
CA LYS A 86 2.13 12.95 15.71
C LYS A 86 2.59 12.08 16.89
N PRO A 87 3.34 12.65 17.85
CA PRO A 87 3.81 11.90 19.01
C PRO A 87 2.68 11.49 19.95
N GLU A 88 1.55 12.21 19.98
CA GLU A 88 0.39 11.85 20.78
C GLU A 88 -0.25 10.53 20.29
N ASP A 89 -0.29 10.33 18.97
CA ASP A 89 -0.82 9.11 18.35
C ASP A 89 0.12 7.92 18.56
N LEU A 90 1.43 8.15 18.67
CA LEU A 90 2.41 7.09 18.95
C LEU A 90 2.28 6.51 20.36
N GLN A 91 1.83 7.32 21.34
CA GLN A 91 1.62 6.85 22.69
C GLN A 91 0.51 5.80 22.75
N VAL A 92 -0.56 5.93 21.96
CA VAL A 92 -1.71 5.01 21.96
C VAL A 92 -1.34 3.58 21.52
N ILE A 93 -0.30 3.42 20.70
CA ILE A 93 0.08 2.14 20.08
C ILE A 93 1.15 1.42 20.90
N THR A 94 1.83 2.13 21.80
CA THR A 94 2.99 1.63 22.55
C THR A 94 2.59 1.07 23.94
N PHE A 95 1.32 1.19 24.35
CA PHE A 95 0.80 0.65 25.62
C PHE A 95 0.11 -0.71 25.47
#